data_AF-A0A938NBI2-F1
#
_entry.id   AF-A0A938NBI2-F1
#
_cell.length_a   1.000
_cell.length_b   1.000
_cell.length_c   1.000
_cell.angle_alpha   90.00
_cell.angle_beta   90.00
_cell.angle_gamma   90.00
#
_symmetry.space_group_name_H-M   'P 1'
#
loop_
_entity.id
_entity.type
_entity.pdbx_description
1 polymer ?
#
loop_
_entity_poly.entity_id
_entity_poly.type
_entity_poly.pdbx_seq_one_letter_code
_entity_poly.pdbx_strand_id
1 'polypeptide(L)'
;MSTQQKSALYQLFFGLASVALYAGLRIAVSAKVAPAAFAILAPIGLVPFLFRHEVADERERYLARNALVVGYTASYLFVFAMCMGAWFSGFLRGETQVDIDLLPLIAVGTCATFLIVRAAVLLLIAPRAVDLSR
;
A
#
# COMPACT_ATOMS: atom_id res chain seq x y z
N MET A 1 2.46 -22.14 -9.99
CA MET A 1 2.26 -20.79 -9.44
C MET A 1 2.14 -19.81 -10.60
N SER A 2 0.99 -19.15 -10.76
CA SER A 2 0.73 -18.28 -11.93
C SER A 2 1.61 -17.02 -11.90
N THR A 3 1.84 -16.41 -13.06
CA THR A 3 2.63 -15.16 -13.18
C THR A 3 2.04 -14.02 -12.33
N GLN A 4 0.72 -13.99 -12.17
CA GLN A 4 0.03 -13.06 -11.26
C GLN A 4 0.33 -13.33 -9.78
N GLN A 5 0.37 -14.58 -9.34
CA GLN A 5 0.75 -14.91 -7.96
C GLN A 5 2.19 -14.46 -7.64
N LYS A 6 3.11 -14.60 -8.60
CA LYS A 6 4.49 -14.10 -8.44
C LYS A 6 4.50 -12.57 -8.30
N SER A 7 3.79 -11.86 -9.18
CA SER A 7 3.66 -10.40 -9.10
C SER A 7 3.05 -9.94 -7.77
N ALA A 8 2.01 -10.63 -7.29
CA ALA A 8 1.36 -10.31 -6.02
C ALA A 8 2.30 -10.52 -4.83
N LEU A 9 3.10 -11.59 -4.80
CA LEU A 9 4.13 -11.78 -3.77
C LEU A 9 5.19 -10.67 -3.80
N TYR A 10 5.63 -10.24 -4.98
CA TYR A 10 6.57 -9.12 -5.08
C TYR A 10 5.97 -7.81 -4.58
N GLN A 11 4.69 -7.53 -4.89
CA GLN A 11 3.99 -6.35 -4.37
C GLN A 11 3.86 -6.40 -2.84
N LEU A 12 3.58 -7.58 -2.29
CA LEU A 12 3.48 -7.78 -0.85
C LEU A 12 4.83 -7.60 -0.16
N PHE A 13 5.90 -8.19 -0.72
CA PHE A 13 7.27 -8.01 -0.25
C PHE A 13 7.69 -6.54 -0.31
N PHE A 14 7.45 -5.86 -1.43
CA PHE A 14 7.78 -4.43 -1.58
C PHE A 14 6.99 -3.54 -0.62
N GLY A 15 5.69 -3.81 -0.45
CA GLY A 15 4.85 -3.09 0.52
C GLY A 15 5.36 -3.25 1.95
N LEU A 16 5.67 -4.48 2.37
CA LEU A 16 6.21 -4.75 3.70
C LEU A 16 7.62 -4.17 3.89
N ALA A 17 8.50 -4.32 2.90
CA ALA A 17 9.85 -3.77 2.93
C ALA A 17 9.82 -2.24 3.00
N SER A 18 8.87 -1.59 2.31
CA SER A 18 8.65 -0.15 2.37
C SER A 18 8.26 0.31 3.78
N VAL A 19 7.34 -0.39 4.44
CA VAL A 19 6.96 -0.09 5.83
C VAL A 19 8.13 -0.34 6.79
N ALA A 20 8.84 -1.45 6.64
CA ALA A 20 9.98 -1.79 7.48
C ALA A 20 11.12 -0.79 7.32
N LEU A 21 11.42 -0.38 6.10
CA LEU A 21 12.43 0.64 5.78
C LEU A 21 12.04 1.99 6.39
N TYR A 22 10.78 2.40 6.28
CA TYR A 22 10.30 3.64 6.89
C TYR A 22 10.39 3.60 8.42
N ALA A 23 9.99 2.48 9.05
CA ALA A 23 10.10 2.28 10.49
C ALA A 23 11.57 2.32 10.96
N GLY A 24 12.47 1.63 10.24
CA GLY A 24 13.90 1.66 10.52
C GLY A 24 14.51 3.04 10.36
N LEU A 25 14.17 3.77 9.29
CA LEU A 25 14.58 5.15 9.08
C LEU A 25 14.11 6.07 10.20
N ARG A 26 12.86 5.93 10.66
CA ARG A 26 12.31 6.74 11.77
C ARG A 26 13.07 6.52 13.09
N ILE A 27 13.54 5.29 13.34
CA ILE A 27 14.32 4.97 14.53
C ILE A 27 15.75 5.50 14.41
N ALA A 28 16.37 5.35 13.24
CA ALA A 28 17.78 5.67 13.02
C ALA A 28 18.04 7.16 12.75
N VAL A 29 17.12 7.84 12.07
CA VAL A 29 17.28 9.21 11.58
C VAL A 29 16.00 9.95 11.96
N SER A 30 16.09 10.85 12.94
CA SER A 30 15.05 11.76 13.45
C SER A 30 13.76 11.84 12.63
N ALA A 31 12.60 11.88 13.30
CA ALA A 31 11.26 11.91 12.71
C ALA A 31 11.06 12.92 11.56
N LYS A 32 11.86 13.99 11.51
CA LYS A 32 11.84 15.04 10.48
C LYS A 32 12.56 14.67 9.17
N VAL A 33 13.55 13.77 9.21
CA VAL A 33 14.42 13.45 8.06
C VAL A 33 14.02 12.13 7.40
N ALA A 34 13.50 11.17 8.19
CA ALA A 34 12.96 9.91 7.67
C ALA A 34 11.95 10.08 6.51
N PRO A 35 11.04 11.08 6.52
CA PRO A 35 10.16 11.39 5.40
C PRO A 35 10.85 11.68 4.08
N ALA A 36 11.86 12.55 4.12
CA ALA A 36 12.57 13.02 2.93
C ALA A 36 13.48 11.92 2.37
N ALA A 37 14.18 11.21 3.26
CA ALA A 37 14.96 10.04 2.89
C ALA A 37 14.07 8.94 2.26
N PHE A 38 12.88 8.73 2.82
CA PHE A 38 11.93 7.78 2.27
C PHE A 38 11.40 8.23 0.91
N ALA A 39 11.03 9.49 0.70
CA ALA A 39 10.54 9.97 -0.60
C ALA A 39 11.56 9.78 -1.74
N ILE A 40 12.87 9.86 -1.44
CA ILE A 40 13.96 9.62 -2.41
C ILE A 40 14.16 8.13 -2.66
N LEU A 41 14.06 7.30 -1.62
CA LEU A 41 14.27 5.85 -1.69
C LEU A 41 13.01 5.06 -2.05
N ALA A 42 11.84 5.70 -2.02
CA ALA A 42 10.58 4.99 -2.05
C ALA A 42 10.34 4.36 -3.43
N PRO A 43 10.03 3.05 -3.47
CA PRO A 43 9.78 2.31 -4.71
C PRO A 43 8.43 2.65 -5.38
N ILE A 44 7.76 3.74 -4.97
CA ILE A 44 6.41 4.14 -5.37
C ILE A 44 6.32 4.32 -6.90
N GLY A 45 7.36 4.86 -7.53
CA GLY A 45 7.41 5.04 -8.99
C GLY A 45 7.75 3.76 -9.77
N LEU A 46 8.29 2.74 -9.12
CA LEU A 46 8.81 1.52 -9.77
C LEU A 46 7.74 0.44 -9.94
N VAL A 47 6.66 0.48 -9.14
CA VAL A 47 5.55 -0.47 -9.20
C VAL A 47 4.88 -0.54 -10.60
N PRO A 48 4.46 0.56 -11.24
CA PRO A 48 3.84 0.48 -12.57
C PRO A 48 4.81 -0.02 -13.65
N PHE A 49 6.12 0.20 -13.48
CA PHE A 49 7.15 -0.26 -14.41
C PHE A 49 7.50 -1.74 -14.24
N LEU A 50 7.64 -2.22 -12.99
CA LEU A 50 7.97 -3.61 -12.67
C LEU A 50 6.85 -4.60 -13.04
N PHE A 51 5.60 -4.16 -13.09
CA PHE A 51 4.43 -5.03 -13.28
C PHE A 51 3.65 -4.77 -14.57
N ARG A 52 4.29 -4.15 -15.56
CA ARG A 52 3.75 -4.06 -16.93
C ARG A 52 3.86 -5.43 -17.60
N HIS A 53 3.01 -6.37 -17.20
CA HIS A 53 2.82 -7.62 -17.92
C HIS A 53 1.53 -7.54 -18.72
N GLU A 54 1.62 -7.92 -19.98
CA GLU A 54 0.46 -8.04 -20.87
C GLU A 54 -0.46 -9.11 -20.31
N VAL A 55 -1.61 -8.65 -19.81
CA VAL A 55 -2.66 -9.52 -19.33
C VAL A 55 -3.32 -10.14 -20.57
N ALA A 56 -2.97 -11.39 -20.84
CA ALA A 56 -3.36 -12.13 -22.05
C ALA A 56 -4.85 -12.48 -22.07
N ASP A 57 -5.47 -12.63 -20.90
CA ASP A 57 -6.85 -13.08 -20.76
C ASP A 57 -7.78 -11.99 -20.20
N GLU A 58 -8.99 -11.89 -20.73
CA GLU A 58 -9.95 -10.83 -20.41
C GLU A 58 -10.43 -10.93 -18.94
N ARG A 59 -10.48 -12.15 -18.42
CA ARG A 59 -10.77 -12.47 -17.02
C ARG A 59 -9.71 -11.96 -16.06
N GLU A 60 -8.44 -12.13 -16.43
CA GLU A 60 -7.32 -11.63 -15.63
C GLU A 60 -7.31 -10.10 -15.58
N ARG A 61 -7.78 -9.42 -16.64
CA ARG A 61 -7.95 -7.96 -16.66
C ARG A 61 -9.04 -7.52 -15.69
N TYR A 62 -10.14 -8.27 -15.63
CA TYR A 62 -11.23 -8.00 -14.70
C TYR A 62 -10.78 -8.15 -13.23
N LEU A 63 -10.06 -9.24 -12.91
CA LEU A 63 -9.49 -9.45 -11.57
C LEU A 63 -8.48 -8.36 -11.20
N ALA A 64 -7.59 -7.98 -12.13
CA ALA A 64 -6.63 -6.92 -11.91
C ALA A 64 -7.30 -5.56 -11.67
N ARG A 65 -8.36 -5.22 -12.41
CA ARG A 65 -9.15 -4.00 -12.22
C ARG A 65 -9.85 -3.98 -10.86
N ASN A 66 -10.49 -5.08 -10.46
CA ASN A 66 -11.13 -5.16 -9.15
C ASN A 66 -10.12 -5.06 -8.02
N ALA A 67 -8.96 -5.71 -8.14
CA ALA A 67 -7.88 -5.59 -7.16
C ALA A 67 -7.35 -4.15 -7.06
N LEU A 68 -7.28 -3.41 -8.17
CA LEU A 68 -6.93 -1.98 -8.15
C LEU A 68 -7.98 -1.16 -7.40
N VAL A 69 -9.27 -1.32 -7.72
CA VAL A 69 -10.37 -0.57 -7.07
C VAL A 69 -10.41 -0.84 -5.58
N VAL A 70 -10.31 -2.11 -5.18
CA VAL A 70 -10.30 -2.51 -3.75
C VAL A 70 -9.06 -1.95 -3.05
N GLY A 71 -7.89 -2.02 -3.69
CA GLY A 71 -6.66 -1.41 -3.17
C GLY A 71 -6.80 0.09 -2.95
N TYR A 72 -7.31 0.85 -3.93
CA TYR A 72 -7.54 2.29 -3.81
C TYR A 72 -8.54 2.63 -2.72
N THR A 73 -9.63 1.87 -2.62
CA THR A 73 -10.66 2.08 -1.60
C THR A 73 -10.09 1.86 -0.20
N ALA A 74 -9.30 0.81 0.00
CA ALA A 74 -8.66 0.54 1.28
C ALA A 74 -7.64 1.62 1.66
N SER A 75 -6.84 2.10 0.70
CA SER A 75 -5.93 3.21 0.90
C SER A 75 -6.65 4.51 1.27
N TYR A 76 -7.78 4.79 0.63
CA TYR A 76 -8.59 5.95 0.98
C TYR A 76 -9.15 5.85 2.41
N LEU A 77 -9.67 4.68 2.79
CA LEU A 77 -10.14 4.42 4.15
C LEU A 77 -9.00 4.54 5.18
N PHE A 78 -7.79 4.11 4.82
CA PHE A 78 -6.62 4.29 5.68
C PHE A 78 -6.30 5.77 5.91
N VAL A 79 -6.27 6.59 4.84
CA VAL A 79 -6.06 8.04 4.96
C VAL A 79 -7.12 8.65 5.86
N PHE A 80 -8.39 8.33 5.60
CA PHE A 80 -9.50 8.84 6.40
C PHE A 80 -9.36 8.47 7.88
N ALA A 81 -9.07 7.20 8.19
CA ALA A 81 -8.88 6.73 9.55
C ALA A 81 -7.70 7.41 10.24
N MET A 82 -6.58 7.62 9.54
CA MET A 82 -5.40 8.30 10.09
C MET A 82 -5.67 9.78 10.36
N CYS A 83 -6.29 10.50 9.42
CA CYS A 83 -6.64 11.91 9.59
C CYS A 83 -7.65 12.10 10.73
N MET A 84 -8.73 11.32 10.74
CA MET A 84 -9.75 11.39 11.79
C MET A 84 -9.20 10.95 13.15
N GLY A 85 -8.35 9.91 13.17
CA GLY A 85 -7.70 9.44 14.41
C GLY A 85 -6.72 10.46 14.98
N ALA A 86 -5.93 11.11 14.12
CA ALA A 86 -5.03 12.20 14.55
C ALA A 86 -5.84 13.38 15.10
N TRP A 87 -6.89 13.80 14.39
CA TRP A 87 -7.78 14.86 14.84
C TRP A 87 -8.45 14.54 16.18
N PHE A 88 -9.03 13.34 16.31
CA PHE A 88 -9.73 12.91 17.53
C PHE A 88 -8.78 12.78 18.72
N SER A 89 -7.55 12.28 18.49
CA SER A 89 -6.56 12.20 19.57
C SER A 89 -6.05 13.57 20.01
N GLY A 90 -5.87 14.52 19.09
CA GLY A 90 -5.58 15.92 19.41
C GLY A 90 -6.72 16.59 20.19
N PHE A 91 -7.97 16.36 19.77
CA PHE A 91 -9.17 16.85 20.47
C PHE A 91 -9.20 16.38 21.93
N LEU A 92 -8.94 15.10 22.20
CA LEU A 92 -8.89 14.55 23.57
C LEU A 92 -7.76 15.15 24.42
N ARG A 93 -6.70 15.68 23.80
CA ARG A 93 -5.55 16.32 24.46
C ARG A 93 -5.69 17.83 24.59
N GLY A 94 -6.76 18.42 24.05
CA GLY A 94 -6.94 19.87 23.98
C GLY A 94 -5.99 20.56 22.98
N GLU A 95 -5.37 19.80 22.09
CA GLU A 95 -4.49 20.32 21.05
C GLU A 95 -5.35 20.83 19.87
N THR A 96 -5.08 22.06 19.44
CA THR A 96 -5.80 22.70 18.31
C THR A 96 -5.05 22.60 16.98
N GLN A 97 -3.82 22.07 17.01
CA GLN A 97 -2.95 21.94 15.84
C GLN A 97 -2.56 20.48 15.64
N VAL A 98 -2.67 20.02 14.40
CA VAL A 98 -2.22 18.69 13.97
C VAL A 98 -0.81 18.83 13.41
N ASP A 99 0.12 18.05 13.94
CA ASP A 99 1.53 18.12 13.57
C ASP A 99 1.76 17.70 12.09
N ILE A 100 2.60 18.45 11.38
CA ILE A 100 2.91 18.24 9.95
C ILE A 100 3.68 16.92 9.75
N ASP A 101 4.33 16.42 10.80
CA ASP A 101 5.09 15.17 10.81
C ASP A 101 4.22 13.92 10.55
N LEU A 102 2.89 14.04 10.52
CA LEU A 102 1.95 12.97 10.16
C LEU A 102 1.84 12.73 8.64
N LEU A 103 2.05 13.75 7.80
CA LEU A 103 1.90 13.64 6.34
C LEU A 103 2.73 12.51 5.71
N PRO A 104 4.01 12.33 6.07
CA PRO A 104 4.83 11.25 5.53
C PRO A 104 4.35 9.87 5.95
N LEU A 105 3.93 9.72 7.21
CA LEU A 105 3.36 8.48 7.72
C LEU A 105 2.09 8.11 6.94
N ILE A 106 1.22 9.09 6.70
CA ILE A 106 0.00 8.90 5.90
C ILE A 106 0.38 8.51 4.48
N ALA A 107 1.33 9.19 3.82
CA ALA A 107 1.73 8.87 2.45
C ALA A 107 2.29 7.44 2.32
N VAL A 108 3.21 7.05 3.21
CA VAL A 108 3.80 5.70 3.20
C VAL A 108 2.77 4.64 3.54
N GLY A 109 1.97 4.87 4.58
CA GLY A 109 0.91 3.96 4.99
C GLY A 109 -0.11 3.75 3.87
N THR A 110 -0.52 4.81 3.19
CA THR A 110 -1.46 4.76 2.06
C THR A 110 -0.94 3.90 0.92
N CYS A 111 0.35 4.06 0.57
CA CYS A 111 0.98 3.26 -0.47
C CYS A 111 1.13 1.79 -0.04
N ALA A 112 1.55 1.55 1.20
CA ALA A 112 1.67 0.20 1.74
C ALA A 112 0.32 -0.53 1.77
N THR A 113 -0.73 0.13 2.26
CA THR A 113 -2.10 -0.39 2.27
C THR A 113 -2.56 -0.74 0.86
N PHE A 114 -2.30 0.13 -0.13
CA PHE A 114 -2.66 -0.13 -1.52
C PHE A 114 -2.02 -1.43 -2.01
N LEU A 115 -0.71 -1.55 -1.85
CA LEU A 115 0.06 -2.70 -2.35
C LEU A 115 -0.31 -3.99 -1.64
N ILE A 116 -0.47 -3.96 -0.32
CA ILE A 116 -0.82 -5.14 0.48
C ILE A 116 -2.22 -5.62 0.14
N VAL A 117 -3.22 -4.73 0.09
CA VAL A 117 -4.60 -5.11 -0.20
C VAL A 117 -4.73 -5.60 -1.64
N ARG A 118 -4.10 -4.91 -2.60
CA ARG A 118 -4.08 -5.37 -3.99
C ARG A 118 -3.44 -6.75 -4.12
N ALA A 119 -2.30 -6.98 -3.47
CA ALA A 119 -1.64 -8.28 -3.45
C ALA A 119 -2.51 -9.36 -2.80
N ALA A 120 -3.16 -9.05 -1.67
CA ALA A 120 -4.06 -9.98 -0.98
C ALA A 120 -5.25 -10.38 -1.87
N VAL A 121 -5.88 -9.43 -2.55
CA VAL A 121 -6.99 -9.71 -3.48
C VAL A 121 -6.54 -10.64 -4.60
N LEU A 122 -5.38 -10.37 -5.20
CA LEU A 122 -4.82 -11.23 -6.26
C LEU A 122 -4.47 -12.63 -5.73
N LEU A 123 -3.89 -12.75 -4.54
CA LEU A 123 -3.51 -14.05 -3.96
C LEU A 123 -4.71 -14.88 -3.48
N LEU A 124 -5.75 -14.25 -2.96
CA LEU A 124 -6.91 -14.93 -2.38
C LEU A 124 -7.96 -15.30 -3.44
N ILE A 125 -8.12 -14.48 -4.48
CA ILE A 125 -9.17 -14.68 -5.50
C ILE A 125 -8.65 -15.49 -6.70
N ALA A 126 -7.40 -15.31 -7.12
CA ALA A 126 -6.85 -16.03 -8.28
C ALA A 126 -6.88 -17.57 -8.16
N PRO A 127 -6.61 -18.22 -7.00
CA PRO A 127 -6.68 -19.67 -6.89
C PRO A 127 -8.10 -20.21 -6.96
N ARG A 128 -9.08 -19.56 -6.30
CA ARG A 128 -10.50 -20.00 -6.29
C ARG A 128 -11.16 -19.88 -7.66
N ALA A 129 -10.66 -18.98 -8.51
CA ALA A 129 -11.12 -18.83 -9.88
C ALA A 129 -10.77 -20.05 -10.77
N VAL A 130 -9.74 -20.83 -10.41
CA VAL A 130 -9.30 -22.02 -11.16
C VAL A 130 -10.17 -23.25 -10.82
N ASP A 131 -10.60 -23.38 -9.57
CA ASP A 131 -11.38 -24.54 -9.11
C ASP A 131 -12.83 -24.54 -9.60
N LEU A 132 -13.43 -23.37 -9.87
CA LEU A 132 -14.81 -23.25 -10.36
C LEU A 132 -14.98 -23.55 -11.86
N SER A 133 -13.89 -23.81 -12.58
CA SER A 133 -13.89 -24.11 -14.02
C SER A 133 -13.57 -25.56 -14.38
N ARG A 134 -13.49 -26.45 -13.36
CA ARG A 134 -13.45 -27.90 -13.53
C ARG A 134 -14.78 -28.51 -13.10
#